data_AF-A0A6U3RNV6-F1
#
_entry.id   AF-A0A6U3RNV6-F1
#
_cell.length_a   1.000
_cell.length_b   1.000
_cell.length_c   1.000
_cell.angle_alpha   90.00
_cell.angle_beta   90.00
_cell.angle_gamma   90.00
#
_symmetry.space_group_name_H-M   'P 1'
#
loop_
_entity.id
_entity.type
_entity.pdbx_description
1 polymer ?
#
loop_
_entity_poly.entity_id
_entity_poly.type
_entity_poly.pdbx_seq_one_letter_code
_entity_poly.pdbx_strand_id
1 'polypeptide(L)'
;MASVISHLTSKFIPFLLLVLTIKLENSGAFTPPSSTLSRQAFTISRLSSFLEQSSQSENSSPAMGKIEQRLAELGIEIPSSAASPKGNYVPAVRYGNILHLCGHIPQRVADKSLITGKLGVDLSVEQGYESARTCAINILGTLQAELGTLDKVEKIIKVVGFVNCSNDFDKQANVINGASDLFGEVFGKEVGQHARSAVGSNALPLGIATEVECIVAVKED
;
A
#
# COMPACT_ATOMS: atom_id res chain seq x y z
N MET A 1 4.71 -20.89 -0.03
CA MET A 1 6.01 -21.50 -0.42
C MET A 1 7.23 -20.85 0.26
N ALA A 2 7.20 -19.56 0.63
CA ALA A 2 8.35 -18.89 1.27
C ALA A 2 8.74 -19.42 2.67
N SER A 3 7.77 -19.87 3.49
CA SER A 3 8.03 -20.36 4.86
C SER A 3 8.81 -21.70 4.91
N VAL A 4 8.62 -22.58 3.91
CA VAL A 4 9.30 -23.89 3.86
C VAL A 4 10.77 -23.75 3.45
N ILE A 5 11.09 -22.76 2.60
CA ILE A 5 12.46 -22.47 2.14
C ILE A 5 13.28 -21.84 3.28
N SER A 6 12.70 -20.92 4.05
CA SER A 6 13.33 -20.31 5.24
C SER A 6 13.67 -21.35 6.34
N HIS A 7 12.77 -22.32 6.58
CA HIS A 7 13.00 -23.35 7.58
C HIS A 7 14.05 -24.39 7.13
N LEU A 8 14.17 -24.63 5.82
CA LEU A 8 15.23 -25.48 5.27
C LEU A 8 16.59 -24.79 5.34
N THR A 9 16.70 -23.51 4.98
CA THR A 9 18.00 -22.81 4.94
C THR A 9 18.61 -22.57 6.32
N SER A 10 17.82 -22.21 7.34
CA SER A 10 18.38 -21.91 8.68
C SER A 10 18.83 -23.15 9.47
N LYS A 11 18.25 -24.33 9.18
CA LYS A 11 18.59 -25.59 9.88
C LYS A 11 19.50 -26.53 9.08
N PHE A 12 19.36 -26.60 7.75
CA PHE A 12 20.18 -27.53 6.94
C PHE A 12 21.57 -27.01 6.63
N ILE A 13 21.76 -25.71 6.41
CA ILE A 13 23.08 -25.16 6.03
C ILE A 13 24.12 -25.31 7.17
N PRO A 14 23.81 -24.97 8.44
CA PRO A 14 24.77 -25.20 9.53
C PRO A 14 25.01 -26.70 9.79
N PHE A 15 23.99 -27.56 9.61
CA PHE A 15 24.15 -29.00 9.72
C PHE A 15 25.03 -29.57 8.59
N LEU A 16 24.88 -29.09 7.36
CA LEU A 16 25.69 -29.52 6.22
C LEU A 16 27.15 -29.04 6.34
N LEU A 17 27.39 -27.82 6.84
CA LEU A 17 28.74 -27.33 7.14
C LEU A 17 29.39 -28.14 8.27
N LEU A 18 28.64 -28.48 9.32
CA LEU A 18 29.15 -29.32 10.41
C LEU A 18 29.48 -30.74 9.91
N VAL A 19 28.62 -31.33 9.08
CA VAL A 19 28.85 -32.64 8.47
C VAL A 19 30.04 -32.63 7.52
N LEU A 20 30.22 -31.57 6.71
CA LEU A 20 31.41 -31.43 5.86
C LEU A 20 32.70 -31.30 6.69
N THR A 21 32.65 -30.55 7.79
CA THR A 21 33.80 -30.35 8.68
C THR A 21 34.21 -31.67 9.34
N ILE A 22 33.24 -32.42 9.89
CA ILE A 22 33.47 -33.74 10.51
C ILE A 22 33.98 -34.76 9.47
N LYS A 23 33.49 -34.70 8.22
CA LYS A 23 33.88 -35.64 7.17
C LYS A 23 35.27 -35.37 6.60
N LEU A 24 35.72 -34.10 6.63
CA LEU A 24 37.11 -33.73 6.32
C LEU A 24 38.07 -34.19 7.45
N GLU A 25 37.66 -34.07 8.71
CA GLU A 25 38.46 -34.47 9.88
C GLU A 25 38.65 -35.99 10.01
N ASN A 26 37.62 -36.78 9.72
CA ASN A 26 37.66 -38.25 9.78
C ASN A 26 38.32 -38.94 8.58
N SER A 27 38.67 -38.20 7.52
CA SER A 27 39.25 -38.77 6.29
C SER A 27 40.76 -39.02 6.35
N GLY A 28 41.42 -38.67 7.47
CA GLY A 28 42.84 -38.98 7.72
C GLY A 28 43.84 -38.34 6.74
N ALA A 29 43.37 -37.47 5.83
CA ALA A 29 44.15 -36.96 4.71
C ALA A 29 44.41 -35.45 4.81
N PHE A 30 44.76 -34.93 5.98
CA PHE A 30 45.48 -33.65 6.07
C PHE A 30 45.99 -33.40 7.50
N THR A 31 47.31 -33.39 7.70
CA THR A 31 47.92 -32.73 8.87
C THR A 31 48.39 -31.35 8.42
N PRO A 32 47.66 -30.26 8.69
CA PRO A 32 48.11 -28.93 8.30
C PRO A 32 49.28 -28.49 9.20
N PRO A 33 50.29 -27.77 8.65
CA PRO A 33 51.30 -27.13 9.47
C PRO A 33 50.65 -26.08 10.39
N SER A 34 51.15 -25.99 11.63
CA SER A 34 50.58 -25.28 12.79
C SER A 34 50.23 -23.79 12.58
N SER A 35 50.70 -23.16 11.50
CA SER A 35 50.38 -21.78 11.13
C SER A 35 49.13 -21.61 10.26
N THR A 36 48.53 -22.70 9.76
CA THR A 36 47.39 -22.67 8.82
C THR A 36 46.04 -22.64 9.53
N LEU A 37 45.97 -23.24 10.73
CA LEU A 37 44.75 -23.30 11.55
C LEU A 37 44.26 -21.90 11.97
N SER A 38 45.20 -20.97 12.24
CA SER A 38 44.88 -19.59 12.59
C SER A 38 44.20 -18.83 11.44
N ARG A 39 44.61 -19.07 10.19
CA ARG A 39 44.01 -18.42 9.01
C ARG A 39 42.63 -18.98 8.65
N GLN A 40 42.41 -20.28 8.81
CA GLN A 40 41.10 -20.90 8.58
C GLN A 40 40.08 -20.51 9.66
N ALA A 41 40.49 -20.49 10.94
CA ALA A 41 39.66 -20.00 12.03
C ALA A 41 39.25 -18.52 11.85
N PHE A 42 40.18 -17.68 11.37
CA PHE A 42 39.89 -16.27 11.08
C PHE A 42 38.91 -16.09 9.90
N THR A 43 38.97 -16.99 8.91
CA THR A 43 38.08 -16.98 7.74
C THR A 43 36.68 -17.44 8.09
N ILE A 44 36.55 -18.48 8.94
CA ILE A 44 35.25 -18.96 9.45
C ILE A 44 34.61 -17.90 10.35
N SER A 45 35.36 -17.29 11.27
CA SER A 45 34.85 -16.20 12.12
C SER A 45 34.37 -15.00 11.29
N ARG A 46 35.09 -14.64 10.22
CA ARG A 46 34.63 -13.60 9.29
C ARG A 46 33.37 -14.00 8.54
N LEU A 47 33.27 -15.23 8.03
CA LEU A 47 32.05 -15.70 7.37
C LEU A 47 30.87 -15.75 8.34
N SER A 48 31.06 -16.18 9.59
CA SER A 48 30.03 -16.16 10.63
C SER A 48 29.57 -14.74 10.94
N SER A 49 30.50 -13.80 11.11
CA SER A 49 30.16 -12.39 11.33
C SER A 49 29.44 -11.76 10.13
N PHE A 50 29.78 -12.17 8.91
CA PHE A 50 29.14 -11.69 7.68
C PHE A 50 27.74 -12.30 7.50
N LEU A 51 27.55 -13.56 7.89
CA LEU A 51 26.25 -14.23 7.91
C LEU A 51 25.34 -13.66 9.02
N GLU A 52 25.89 -13.36 10.20
CA GLU A 52 25.18 -12.62 11.27
C GLU A 52 24.80 -11.20 10.83
N GLN A 53 25.69 -10.48 10.14
CA GLN A 53 25.35 -9.16 9.56
C GLN A 53 24.29 -9.25 8.46
N SER A 54 24.35 -10.27 7.60
CA SER A 54 23.36 -10.46 6.54
C SER A 54 21.96 -10.81 7.11
N SER A 55 21.91 -11.63 8.16
CA SER A 55 20.65 -11.98 8.85
C SER A 55 20.07 -10.84 9.69
N GLN A 56 20.91 -9.92 10.18
CA GLN A 56 20.43 -8.67 10.81
C GLN A 56 19.99 -7.61 9.79
N SER A 57 20.52 -7.63 8.56
CA SER A 57 20.09 -6.71 7.50
C SER A 57 18.76 -7.09 6.84
N GLU A 58 18.36 -8.37 6.89
CA GLU A 58 17.09 -8.84 6.30
C GLU A 58 15.87 -8.65 7.22
N ASN A 59 16.05 -8.22 8.48
CA ASN A 59 14.96 -8.12 9.45
C ASN A 59 14.52 -6.69 9.78
N SER A 60 14.82 -5.74 8.89
CA SER A 60 14.28 -4.37 8.97
C SER A 60 13.43 -4.07 7.75
N SER A 61 12.31 -4.79 7.62
CA SER A 61 11.15 -4.16 6.98
C SER A 61 10.89 -2.85 7.73
N PRO A 62 10.81 -1.68 7.07
CA PRO A 62 10.44 -0.45 7.75
C PRO A 62 9.16 -0.73 8.56
N ALA A 63 9.16 -0.33 9.83
CA ALA A 63 8.02 -0.57 10.71
C ALA A 63 6.74 -0.11 9.99
N MET A 64 5.85 -1.05 9.69
CA MET A 64 4.62 -0.79 8.96
C MET A 64 3.85 0.31 9.70
N GLY A 65 3.53 1.40 9.01
CA GLY A 65 2.81 2.53 9.61
C GLY A 65 1.45 2.10 10.16
N LYS A 66 0.92 2.89 11.10
CA LYS A 66 -0.33 2.58 11.80
C LYS A 66 -1.49 2.46 10.82
N ILE A 67 -1.56 3.36 9.84
CA ILE A 67 -2.62 3.33 8.83
C ILE A 67 -2.48 2.15 7.88
N GLU A 68 -1.26 1.76 7.50
CA GLU A 68 -1.02 0.56 6.69
C GLU A 68 -1.45 -0.72 7.41
N GLN A 69 -1.20 -0.82 8.73
CA GLN A 69 -1.72 -1.92 9.55
C GLN A 69 -3.24 -1.92 9.56
N ARG A 70 -3.88 -0.74 9.71
CA ARG A 70 -5.33 -0.61 9.69
C ARG A 70 -5.94 -1.05 8.36
N LEU A 71 -5.31 -0.73 7.23
CA LEU A 71 -5.74 -1.21 5.92
C LEU A 71 -5.67 -2.73 5.82
N ALA A 72 -4.60 -3.35 6.34
CA ALA A 72 -4.46 -4.80 6.38
C ALA A 72 -5.56 -5.46 7.24
N GLU A 73 -5.89 -4.91 8.41
CA GLU A 73 -6.99 -5.39 9.26
C GLU A 73 -8.35 -5.34 8.56
N LEU A 74 -8.58 -4.28 7.76
CA LEU A 74 -9.80 -4.11 6.99
C LEU A 74 -9.83 -4.95 5.70
N GLY A 75 -8.73 -5.64 5.37
CA GLY A 75 -8.59 -6.39 4.13
C GLY A 75 -8.60 -5.51 2.88
N ILE A 76 -8.12 -4.26 3.00
CA ILE A 76 -8.14 -3.28 1.92
C ILE A 76 -6.76 -3.23 1.26
N GLU A 77 -6.71 -3.60 -0.02
CA GLU A 77 -5.55 -3.38 -0.87
C GLU A 77 -5.65 -2.00 -1.53
N ILE A 78 -4.57 -1.22 -1.47
CA ILE A 78 -4.44 0.04 -2.19
C ILE A 78 -3.49 -0.12 -3.38
N PRO A 79 -3.64 0.67 -4.47
CA PRO A 79 -2.73 0.63 -5.60
C PRO A 79 -1.29 0.93 -5.17
N SER A 80 -0.33 0.18 -5.73
CA SER A 80 1.11 0.37 -5.47
C SER A 80 1.69 1.67 -6.04
N SER A 81 0.95 2.37 -6.89
CA SER A 81 1.33 3.66 -7.48
C SER A 81 0.10 4.52 -7.69
N ALA A 82 0.28 5.85 -7.62
CA ALA A 82 -0.73 6.79 -8.07
C ALA A 82 -1.18 6.47 -9.50
N ALA A 83 -2.46 6.70 -9.81
CA ALA A 83 -2.95 6.52 -11.16
C ALA A 83 -2.23 7.50 -12.11
N SER A 84 -1.73 7.00 -13.25
CA SER A 84 -1.09 7.88 -14.24
C SER A 84 -2.12 8.86 -14.80
N PRO A 85 -1.86 10.19 -14.76
CA PRO A 85 -2.75 11.19 -15.30
C PRO A 85 -3.13 10.92 -16.76
N LYS A 86 -4.38 11.21 -17.13
CA LYS A 86 -4.89 11.02 -18.49
C LYS A 86 -4.82 12.29 -19.35
N GLY A 87 -4.05 13.28 -18.90
CA GLY A 87 -3.85 14.57 -19.56
C GLY A 87 -2.69 15.34 -18.94
N ASN A 88 -2.59 16.63 -19.25
CA ASN A 88 -1.51 17.51 -18.79
C ASN A 88 -1.77 18.05 -17.38
N TYR A 89 -1.91 17.15 -16.40
CA TYR A 89 -2.08 17.45 -14.98
C TYR A 89 -1.34 16.41 -14.14
N VAL A 90 -1.21 16.65 -12.84
CA VAL A 90 -0.52 15.75 -11.89
C VAL A 90 -1.51 15.14 -10.89
N PRO A 91 -1.20 13.98 -10.28
CA PRO A 91 -2.09 13.32 -9.31
C PRO A 91 -2.36 14.18 -8.06
N ALA A 92 -1.36 14.97 -7.64
CA ALA A 92 -1.46 15.88 -6.52
C ALA A 92 -0.57 17.12 -6.68
N VAL A 93 -0.96 18.23 -6.05
CA VAL A 93 -0.16 19.46 -5.91
C VAL A 93 -0.07 19.83 -4.43
N ARG A 94 1.16 20.03 -3.92
CA ARG A 94 1.42 20.46 -2.55
C ARG A 94 1.64 21.97 -2.48
N TYR A 95 0.96 22.63 -1.55
CA TYR A 95 1.18 24.04 -1.19
C TYR A 95 1.26 24.16 0.33
N GLY A 96 2.48 24.29 0.85
CA GLY A 96 2.75 24.18 2.29
C GLY A 96 2.37 22.79 2.82
N ASN A 97 1.56 22.77 3.88
CA ASN A 97 1.04 21.54 4.48
C ASN A 97 -0.26 21.03 3.83
N ILE A 98 -0.74 21.68 2.75
CA ILE A 98 -1.96 21.30 2.05
C ILE A 98 -1.64 20.56 0.75
N LEU A 99 -2.31 19.45 0.52
CA LEU A 99 -2.24 18.64 -0.69
C LEU A 99 -3.59 18.65 -1.40
N HIS A 100 -3.61 19.10 -2.65
CA HIS A 100 -4.77 19.03 -3.53
C HIS A 100 -4.61 17.80 -4.44
N LEU A 101 -5.55 16.88 -4.37
CA LEU A 101 -5.59 15.72 -5.27
C LEU A 101 -6.54 15.97 -6.42
N CYS A 102 -6.22 15.42 -7.60
CA CYS A 102 -7.13 15.43 -8.73
C CYS A 102 -8.33 14.48 -8.53
N GLY A 103 -9.26 14.49 -9.47
CA GLY A 103 -10.31 13.49 -9.58
C GLY A 103 -9.75 12.07 -9.72
N HIS A 104 -10.21 11.18 -8.85
CA HIS A 104 -9.91 9.75 -8.86
C HIS A 104 -11.11 8.96 -9.34
N ILE A 105 -10.82 7.95 -10.16
CA ILE A 105 -11.81 7.11 -10.84
C ILE A 105 -11.96 5.75 -10.12
N PRO A 106 -13.08 5.04 -10.29
CA PRO A 106 -13.39 3.82 -9.57
C PRO A 106 -12.78 2.59 -10.27
N GLN A 107 -11.45 2.59 -10.38
CA GLN A 107 -10.69 1.45 -10.90
C GLN A 107 -10.40 0.43 -9.80
N ARG A 108 -10.79 -0.84 -10.02
CA ARG A 108 -10.49 -1.92 -9.09
C ARG A 108 -9.00 -2.25 -9.07
N VAL A 109 -8.47 -2.51 -7.88
CA VAL A 109 -7.07 -2.88 -7.69
C VAL A 109 -6.77 -4.24 -8.35
N ALA A 110 -7.67 -5.22 -8.15
CA ALA A 110 -7.49 -6.61 -8.53
C ALA A 110 -7.34 -6.87 -10.04
N ASP A 111 -8.21 -6.25 -10.86
CA ASP A 111 -8.32 -6.53 -12.29
C ASP A 111 -8.19 -5.27 -13.17
N LYS A 112 -7.98 -4.09 -12.54
CA LYS A 112 -7.92 -2.79 -13.22
C LYS A 112 -9.19 -2.40 -13.98
N SER A 113 -10.32 -3.08 -13.74
CA SER A 113 -11.61 -2.76 -14.33
C SER A 113 -12.20 -1.47 -13.75
N LEU A 114 -12.96 -0.73 -14.55
CA LEU A 114 -13.67 0.48 -14.12
C LEU A 114 -15.12 0.16 -13.75
N ILE A 115 -15.62 0.77 -12.67
CA ILE A 115 -17.06 0.82 -12.41
C ILE A 115 -17.67 1.89 -13.31
N THR A 116 -18.42 1.44 -14.31
CA THR A 116 -19.05 2.29 -15.32
C THR A 116 -20.56 2.14 -15.29
N GLY A 117 -21.26 3.15 -15.80
CA GLY A 117 -22.72 3.21 -15.84
C GLY A 117 -23.28 4.42 -15.10
N LYS A 118 -24.58 4.63 -15.25
CA LYS A 118 -25.32 5.77 -14.71
C LYS A 118 -26.23 5.35 -13.57
N LEU A 119 -26.14 6.05 -12.44
CA LEU A 119 -26.98 5.83 -11.26
C LEU A 119 -28.43 6.23 -11.55
N GLY A 120 -29.37 5.37 -11.14
CA GLY A 120 -30.79 5.52 -11.46
C GLY A 120 -31.18 5.08 -12.87
N VAL A 121 -30.23 4.50 -13.64
CA VAL A 121 -30.47 3.89 -14.95
C VAL A 121 -29.87 2.50 -15.00
N ASP A 122 -28.53 2.41 -14.92
CA ASP A 122 -27.76 1.18 -15.04
C ASP A 122 -27.37 0.61 -13.67
N LEU A 123 -27.17 1.50 -12.68
CA LEU A 123 -26.58 1.17 -11.38
C LEU A 123 -27.49 1.54 -10.21
N SER A 124 -27.48 0.69 -9.19
CA SER A 124 -28.11 0.94 -7.88
C SER A 124 -27.27 1.86 -7.00
N VAL A 125 -27.87 2.38 -5.92
CA VAL A 125 -27.16 3.23 -4.94
C VAL A 125 -26.01 2.47 -4.29
N GLU A 126 -26.20 1.19 -4.00
CA GLU A 126 -25.19 0.31 -3.38
C GLU A 126 -24.00 0.11 -4.32
N GLN A 127 -24.25 -0.09 -5.62
CA GLN A 127 -23.19 -0.17 -6.62
C GLN A 127 -22.46 1.18 -6.77
N GLY A 128 -23.18 2.30 -6.64
CA GLY A 128 -22.58 3.64 -6.56
C GLY A 128 -21.72 3.83 -5.32
N TYR A 129 -22.18 3.35 -4.16
CA TYR A 129 -21.43 3.38 -2.91
C TYR A 129 -20.09 2.67 -3.07
N GLU A 130 -20.10 1.45 -3.62
CA GLU A 130 -18.87 0.70 -3.92
C GLU A 130 -17.98 1.44 -4.94
N SER A 131 -18.58 2.17 -5.88
CA SER A 131 -17.85 3.04 -6.81
C SER A 131 -17.11 4.16 -6.10
N ALA A 132 -17.80 4.91 -5.24
CA ALA A 132 -17.18 6.00 -4.48
C ALA A 132 -16.11 5.46 -3.51
N ARG A 133 -16.36 4.32 -2.87
CA ARG A 133 -15.39 3.63 -2.02
C ARG A 133 -14.14 3.26 -2.80
N THR A 134 -14.30 2.73 -4.02
CA THR A 134 -13.16 2.41 -4.90
C THR A 134 -12.36 3.66 -5.28
N CYS A 135 -13.03 4.79 -5.56
CA CYS A 135 -12.32 6.06 -5.80
C CYS A 135 -11.48 6.47 -4.58
N ALA A 136 -12.02 6.34 -3.38
CA ALA A 136 -11.30 6.66 -2.15
C ALA A 136 -10.12 5.70 -1.89
N ILE A 137 -10.23 4.41 -2.21
CA ILE A 137 -9.09 3.47 -2.18
C ILE A 137 -7.97 3.96 -3.12
N ASN A 138 -8.32 4.42 -4.32
CA ASN A 138 -7.34 4.93 -5.27
C ASN A 138 -6.70 6.25 -4.78
N ILE A 139 -7.46 7.10 -4.08
CA ILE A 139 -6.93 8.28 -3.39
C ILE A 139 -5.88 7.89 -2.34
N LEU A 140 -6.13 6.85 -1.54
CA LEU A 140 -5.15 6.36 -0.55
C LEU A 140 -3.86 5.89 -1.22
N GLY A 141 -3.94 5.22 -2.37
CA GLY A 141 -2.76 4.84 -3.17
C GLY A 141 -1.94 6.05 -3.61
N THR A 142 -2.60 7.11 -4.10
CA THR A 142 -1.92 8.37 -4.46
C THR A 142 -1.31 9.05 -3.23
N LEU A 143 -2.04 9.14 -2.12
CA LEU A 143 -1.51 9.72 -0.88
C LEU A 143 -0.28 8.96 -0.37
N GLN A 144 -0.28 7.63 -0.42
CA GLN A 144 0.87 6.84 -0.01
C GLN A 144 2.06 7.07 -0.95
N ALA A 145 1.84 7.17 -2.26
CA ALA A 145 2.90 7.48 -3.22
C ALA A 145 3.52 8.86 -3.00
N GLU A 146 2.71 9.88 -2.68
CA GLU A 146 3.17 11.25 -2.44
C GLU A 146 3.87 11.42 -1.08
N LEU A 147 3.43 10.69 -0.05
CA LEU A 147 3.89 10.88 1.34
C LEU A 147 4.88 9.82 1.82
N GLY A 148 4.98 8.68 1.12
CA GLY A 148 5.70 7.49 1.54
C GLY A 148 5.00 6.67 2.63
N THR A 149 4.21 7.32 3.48
CA THR A 149 3.34 6.69 4.48
C THR A 149 2.07 7.50 4.71
N LEU A 150 0.96 6.80 4.94
CA LEU A 150 -0.32 7.43 5.25
C LEU A 150 -0.38 8.02 6.67
N ASP A 151 0.57 7.66 7.56
CA ASP A 151 0.68 8.24 8.90
C ASP A 151 1.01 9.76 8.90
N LYS A 152 1.41 10.30 7.74
CA LYS A 152 1.63 11.74 7.52
C LYS A 152 0.34 12.52 7.26
N VAL A 153 -0.79 11.86 7.01
CA VAL A 153 -2.09 12.53 6.84
C VAL A 153 -2.57 13.07 8.18
N GLU A 154 -2.77 14.39 8.25
CA GLU A 154 -3.24 15.07 9.47
C GLU A 154 -4.75 15.30 9.45
N LYS A 155 -5.32 15.62 8.28
CA LYS A 155 -6.75 15.87 8.13
C LYS A 155 -7.23 15.71 6.70
N ILE A 156 -8.30 14.95 6.48
CA ILE A 156 -9.09 15.09 5.25
C ILE A 156 -9.92 16.38 5.40
N ILE A 157 -9.57 17.43 4.65
CA ILE A 157 -10.23 18.75 4.79
C ILE A 157 -11.57 18.74 4.06
N LYS A 158 -11.55 18.34 2.79
CA LYS A 158 -12.68 18.38 1.89
C LYS A 158 -12.69 17.18 0.99
N VAL A 159 -13.87 16.60 0.79
CA VAL A 159 -14.15 15.63 -0.27
C VAL A 159 -15.18 16.22 -1.23
N VAL A 160 -14.93 16.11 -2.53
CA VAL A 160 -15.90 16.45 -3.57
C VAL A 160 -16.16 15.18 -4.37
N GLY A 161 -17.42 14.79 -4.45
CA GLY A 161 -17.85 13.60 -5.17
C GLY A 161 -18.80 13.97 -6.30
N PHE A 162 -18.49 13.50 -7.49
CA PHE A 162 -19.33 13.62 -8.68
C PHE A 162 -19.95 12.25 -8.97
N VAL A 163 -21.27 12.22 -9.18
CA VAL A 163 -22.03 10.99 -9.44
C VAL A 163 -22.64 11.08 -10.83
N ASN A 164 -22.27 10.16 -11.72
CA ASN A 164 -22.91 10.03 -13.04
C ASN A 164 -24.32 9.47 -12.85
N CYS A 165 -25.35 10.30 -12.95
CA CYS A 165 -26.72 9.89 -12.63
C CYS A 165 -27.75 10.41 -13.65
N SER A 166 -28.98 9.91 -13.55
CA SER A 166 -30.13 10.50 -14.25
C SER A 166 -30.54 11.84 -13.61
N ASN A 167 -31.39 12.59 -14.32
CA ASN A 167 -31.87 13.90 -13.85
C ASN A 167 -32.72 13.81 -12.58
N ASP A 168 -33.43 12.69 -12.39
CA ASP A 168 -34.35 12.48 -11.26
C ASP A 168 -33.67 11.78 -10.06
N PHE A 169 -32.38 11.47 -10.17
CA PHE A 169 -31.63 10.82 -9.09
C PHE A 169 -31.27 11.86 -8.01
N ASP A 170 -31.61 11.57 -6.75
CA ASP A 170 -31.45 12.47 -5.60
C ASP A 170 -30.60 11.88 -4.46
N LYS A 171 -29.97 10.72 -4.69
CA LYS A 171 -29.22 9.95 -3.68
C LYS A 171 -27.71 10.07 -3.80
N GLN A 172 -27.20 11.17 -4.36
CA GLN A 172 -25.76 11.39 -4.53
C GLN A 172 -25.03 11.36 -3.17
N ALA A 173 -25.66 11.89 -2.12
CA ALA A 173 -25.10 11.84 -0.77
C ALA A 173 -24.90 10.40 -0.27
N ASN A 174 -25.86 9.49 -0.54
CA ASN A 174 -25.75 8.08 -0.16
C ASN A 174 -24.65 7.37 -0.95
N VAL A 175 -24.48 7.70 -2.23
CA VAL A 175 -23.40 7.16 -3.07
C VAL A 175 -22.03 7.60 -2.53
N ILE A 176 -21.84 8.90 -2.27
CA ILE A 176 -20.54 9.42 -1.81
C ILE A 176 -20.22 9.02 -0.35
N ASN A 177 -21.18 8.48 0.41
CA ASN A 177 -20.87 7.85 1.70
C ASN A 177 -19.83 6.73 1.56
N GLY A 178 -19.76 6.03 0.42
CA GLY A 178 -18.73 5.00 0.22
C GLY A 178 -17.30 5.51 0.35
N ALA A 179 -17.04 6.73 -0.14
CA ALA A 179 -15.77 7.41 0.07
C ALA A 179 -15.62 7.90 1.52
N SER A 180 -16.67 8.51 2.07
CA SER A 180 -16.62 9.11 3.40
C SER A 180 -16.41 8.09 4.52
N ASP A 181 -17.11 6.96 4.44
CA ASP A 181 -17.06 5.88 5.40
C ASP A 181 -15.68 5.21 5.36
N LEU A 182 -15.10 5.00 4.18
CA LEU A 182 -13.73 4.51 4.06
C LEU A 182 -12.72 5.42 4.76
N PHE A 183 -12.77 6.73 4.52
CA PHE A 183 -11.85 7.65 5.20
C PHE A 183 -12.02 7.62 6.72
N GLY A 184 -13.24 7.46 7.21
CA GLY A 184 -13.52 7.28 8.64
C GLY A 184 -13.01 5.96 9.20
N GLU A 185 -13.14 4.85 8.48
CA GLU A 185 -12.66 3.52 8.88
C GLU A 185 -11.13 3.44 8.96
N VAL A 186 -10.44 4.11 8.01
CA VAL A 186 -8.99 4.08 7.84
C VAL A 186 -8.31 5.07 8.78
N PHE A 187 -8.74 6.33 8.78
CA PHE A 187 -8.07 7.40 9.55
C PHE A 187 -8.73 7.68 10.92
N GLY A 188 -9.87 7.05 11.21
CA GLY A 188 -10.66 7.36 12.40
C GLY A 188 -11.44 8.68 12.27
N LYS A 189 -12.29 8.97 13.27
CA LYS A 189 -13.22 10.10 13.23
C LYS A 189 -12.53 11.46 13.15
N GLU A 190 -11.45 11.65 13.89
CA GLU A 190 -10.77 12.96 13.98
C GLU A 190 -10.12 13.37 12.67
N VAL A 191 -9.32 12.48 12.06
CA VAL A 191 -8.59 12.75 10.82
C VAL A 191 -9.49 12.53 9.60
N GLY A 192 -10.34 11.50 9.62
CA GLY A 192 -11.17 11.09 8.49
C GLY A 192 -12.43 11.93 8.26
N GLN A 193 -12.97 12.62 9.27
CA GLN A 193 -14.16 13.47 9.10
C GLN A 193 -13.81 14.74 8.30
N HIS A 194 -14.60 15.07 7.28
CA HIS A 194 -14.32 16.12 6.31
C HIS A 194 -15.56 16.95 5.96
N ALA A 195 -15.35 18.16 5.45
CA ALA A 195 -16.37 18.87 4.70
C ALA A 195 -16.65 18.12 3.40
N ARG A 196 -17.87 18.22 2.85
CA ARG A 196 -18.24 17.43 1.67
C ARG A 196 -19.15 18.16 0.69
N SER A 197 -19.00 17.87 -0.61
CA SER A 197 -19.97 18.16 -1.65
C SER A 197 -20.24 16.86 -2.41
N ALA A 198 -21.51 16.51 -2.64
CA ALA A 198 -21.91 15.36 -3.44
C ALA A 198 -22.88 15.86 -4.50
N VAL A 199 -22.48 15.83 -5.77
CA VAL A 199 -23.22 16.45 -6.87
C VAL A 199 -23.46 15.46 -8.00
N GLY A 200 -24.60 15.61 -8.67
CA GLY A 200 -24.91 14.86 -9.88
C GLY A 200 -24.18 15.44 -11.09
N SER A 201 -23.76 14.57 -11.99
CA SER A 201 -23.24 14.92 -13.32
C SER A 201 -23.97 14.12 -14.40
N ASN A 202 -24.20 14.77 -15.54
CA ASN A 202 -24.82 14.12 -16.70
C ASN A 202 -23.89 13.10 -17.37
N ALA A 203 -22.58 13.26 -17.22
CA ALA A 203 -21.57 12.33 -17.71
C ALA A 203 -20.26 12.51 -16.91
N LEU A 204 -19.47 11.45 -16.85
CA LEU A 204 -18.10 11.47 -16.34
C LEU A 204 -17.16 10.86 -17.39
N PRO A 205 -15.86 11.22 -17.39
CA PRO A 205 -14.88 10.64 -18.30
C PRO A 205 -14.92 9.11 -18.29
N LEU A 206 -14.75 8.49 -19.46
CA LEU A 206 -14.78 7.02 -19.63
C LEU A 206 -16.10 6.35 -19.22
N GLY A 207 -17.17 7.11 -18.98
CA GLY A 207 -18.47 6.56 -18.57
C GLY A 207 -18.49 6.00 -17.14
N ILE A 208 -17.52 6.40 -16.30
CA ILE A 208 -17.44 5.95 -14.90
C ILE A 208 -18.67 6.38 -14.09
N ALA A 209 -18.97 5.60 -13.05
CA ALA A 209 -20.13 5.83 -12.21
C ALA A 209 -19.94 6.98 -11.20
N THR A 210 -18.72 7.11 -10.67
CA THR A 210 -18.36 8.19 -9.75
C THR A 210 -16.97 8.71 -10.04
N GLU A 211 -16.68 9.93 -9.60
CA GLU A 211 -15.34 10.51 -9.53
C GLU A 211 -15.22 11.24 -8.19
N VAL A 212 -14.12 11.05 -7.48
CA VAL A 212 -13.91 11.66 -6.15
C VAL A 212 -12.57 12.35 -6.11
N GLU A 213 -12.53 13.57 -5.58
CA GLU A 213 -11.30 14.30 -5.28
C GLU A 213 -11.30 14.75 -3.82
N CYS A 214 -10.11 15.08 -3.29
CA CYS A 214 -9.99 15.60 -1.94
C CYS A 214 -8.86 16.60 -1.76
N ILE A 215 -9.01 17.40 -0.71
CA ILE A 215 -7.99 18.31 -0.18
C ILE A 215 -7.60 17.79 1.20
N VAL A 216 -6.30 17.71 1.46
CA VAL A 216 -5.76 17.01 2.63
C VAL A 216 -4.70 17.88 3.29
N ALA A 217 -4.74 18.01 4.62
CA ALA A 217 -3.60 18.51 5.39
C ALA A 217 -2.66 17.35 5.72
N VAL A 218 -1.37 17.58 5.58
CA VAL A 218 -0.32 16.63 5.88
C VAL A 218 0.68 17.25 6.85
N LYS A 219 1.34 16.42 7.65
CA LYS A 219 2.40 16.88 8.57
C LYS A 219 3.52 17.55 7.77
N GLU A 220 4.06 18.63 8.33
CA GLU A 220 5.32 19.21 7.84
C GLU A 220 6.46 18.22 8.09
N ASP A 221 7.43 18.21 7.19
CA ASP A 221 8.61 17.33 7.27
C ASP A 221 9.64 17.86 8.28
#